data_AF-A0A8J2XDC8-F1
#
_entry.id   AF-A0A8J2XDC8-F1
#
_cell.length_a   1.000
_cell.length_b   1.000
_cell.length_c   1.000
_cell.angle_alpha   90.00
_cell.angle_beta   90.00
_cell.angle_gamma   90.00
#
_symmetry.space_group_name_H-M   'P 1'
#
loop_
_entity.id
_entity.type
_entity.pdbx_description
1 polymer ?
#
loop_
_entity_poly.entity_id
_entity_poly.type
_entity_poly.pdbx_seq_one_letter_code
_entity_poly.pdbx_strand_id
1 'polypeptide(L)'
;MSILQITYLLLCIAGTILPYVPFISFLTENGLNLPLFLAELFSNYISSFFALDFIISSFVFWAFLFWEGSRLQMRFLWVYVVCHLTVGLSLGFPLFLLMRQRKLESFTQTVKI
;
A
#
# COMPACT_ATOMS: atom_id res chain seq x y z
N MET A 1 -0.89 -22.06 3.69
CA MET A 1 -0.29 -20.71 3.46
C MET A 1 1.11 -20.73 4.02
N SER A 2 2.09 -20.22 3.28
CA SER A 2 3.47 -20.10 3.76
C SER A 2 3.57 -19.00 4.84
N ILE A 3 4.59 -19.05 5.71
CA ILE A 3 4.79 -18.08 6.80
C ILE A 3 4.75 -16.63 6.27
N LEU A 4 5.34 -16.40 5.09
CA LEU A 4 5.37 -15.12 4.37
C LEU A 4 3.97 -14.58 4.04
N GLN A 5 3.06 -15.44 3.59
CA GLN A 5 1.69 -15.02 3.25
C GLN A 5 0.93 -14.56 4.49
N ILE A 6 1.15 -15.22 5.63
CA ILE A 6 0.55 -14.84 6.91
C ILE A 6 1.10 -13.48 7.34
N THR A 7 2.41 -13.28 7.25
CA THR A 7 3.05 -11.99 7.56
C THR A 7 2.47 -10.86 6.70
N TYR A 8 2.31 -11.04 5.39
CA TYR A 8 1.72 -10.02 4.52
C TYR A 8 0.27 -9.72 4.83
N LEU A 9 -0.51 -10.73 5.24
CA LEU A 9 -1.90 -10.54 5.63
C LEU A 9 -2.02 -9.75 6.94
N LEU A 10 -1.17 -10.05 7.93
CA LEU A 10 -1.10 -9.27 9.17
C LEU A 10 -0.68 -7.82 8.90
N LEU A 11 0.29 -7.60 8.02
CA LEU A 11 0.71 -6.27 7.58
C LEU A 11 -0.41 -5.52 6.86
N CYS A 12 -1.24 -6.18 6.05
CA CYS A 12 -2.42 -5.55 5.43
C CYS A 12 -3.41 -5.04 6.50
N ILE A 13 -3.70 -5.86 7.51
CA ILE A 13 -4.63 -5.50 8.58
C ILE A 13 -4.08 -4.33 9.38
N ALA A 14 -2.83 -4.43 9.86
CA ALA A 14 -2.17 -3.37 10.61
C ALA A 14 -2.08 -2.07 9.79
N GLY A 15 -1.70 -2.18 8.51
CA GLY A 15 -1.56 -1.07 7.59
C GLY A 15 -2.89 -0.41 7.18
N THR A 16 -4.02 -1.05 7.45
CA THR A 16 -5.34 -0.42 7.29
C THR A 16 -5.77 0.25 8.59
N ILE A 17 -5.66 -0.45 9.72
CA ILE A 17 -6.18 0.05 11.01
C ILE A 17 -5.39 1.26 11.49
N LEU A 18 -4.05 1.17 11.50
CA LEU A 18 -3.19 2.20 12.08
C LEU A 18 -3.38 3.59 11.45
N PRO A 19 -3.38 3.77 10.11
CA PRO A 19 -3.59 5.09 9.53
C PRO A 19 -5.05 5.57 9.60
N TYR A 20 -6.03 4.66 9.64
CA TYR A 20 -7.44 5.05 9.68
C TYR A 20 -7.86 5.68 11.01
N VAL A 21 -7.24 5.31 12.13
CA VAL A 21 -7.57 5.90 13.44
C VAL A 21 -7.41 7.44 13.44
N PRO A 22 -6.22 8.01 13.18
CA PRO A 22 -6.06 9.46 13.16
C PRO A 22 -6.81 10.13 12.00
N PHE A 23 -6.97 9.43 10.86
CA PHE A 23 -7.71 9.96 9.71
C PHE A 23 -9.20 10.14 10.02
N ILE A 24 -9.82 9.17 10.69
CA ILE A 24 -11.23 9.27 11.10
C ILE A 24 -11.40 10.39 12.13
N SER A 25 -10.50 10.52 13.12
CA SER A 25 -10.56 11.63 14.07
C SER A 25 -10.53 12.98 13.38
N PHE A 26 -9.62 13.16 12.41
CA PHE A 26 -9.56 14.38 11.60
C PHE A 26 -10.86 14.63 10.82
N LEU A 27 -11.43 13.59 10.20
CA LEU A 27 -12.70 13.71 9.47
C LEU A 27 -13.87 14.06 10.38
N THR A 28 -13.91 13.54 11.61
CA THR A 28 -14.98 13.86 12.57
C THR A 28 -14.89 15.28 13.11
N GLU A 29 -13.68 15.81 13.27
CA GLU A 29 -13.44 17.16 13.82
C GLU A 29 -13.52 18.26 12.75
N ASN A 30 -12.97 18.00 11.56
CA ASN A 30 -12.77 19.01 10.52
C ASN A 30 -13.58 18.76 9.23
N GLY A 31 -14.25 17.61 9.11
CA GLY A 31 -14.89 17.16 7.87
C GLY A 31 -13.89 16.81 6.76
N LEU A 32 -14.37 16.77 5.51
CA LEU A 32 -13.54 16.55 4.31
C LEU A 32 -12.78 17.82 3.89
N ASN A 33 -12.04 18.43 4.81
CA ASN A 33 -11.27 19.65 4.57
C ASN A 33 -9.84 19.33 4.09
N LEU A 34 -9.71 19.03 2.80
CA LEU A 34 -8.41 18.73 2.17
C LEU A 34 -7.36 19.85 2.32
N PRO A 35 -7.69 21.15 2.18
CA PRO A 35 -6.72 22.22 2.42
C PRO A 35 -6.14 22.21 3.83
N LEU A 36 -6.98 22.02 4.86
CA LEU A 36 -6.53 21.95 6.24
C LEU A 36 -5.66 20.71 6.49
N PHE A 37 -6.05 19.57 5.94
CA PHE A 37 -5.27 18.33 6.03
C PHE A 37 -3.84 18.52 5.50
N LEU A 38 -3.69 19.17 4.33
CA LEU A 38 -2.39 19.47 3.76
C LEU A 38 -1.60 20.47 4.62
N ALA A 39 -2.26 21.50 5.15
CA ALA A 39 -1.62 22.46 6.04
C ALA A 39 -1.07 21.78 7.32
N GLU A 40 -1.82 20.85 7.90
CA GLU A 40 -1.37 20.07 9.07
C GLU A 40 -0.27 19.07 8.72
N LEU A 41 -0.38 18.40 7.58
CA LEU A 41 0.62 17.44 7.10
C LEU A 41 1.99 18.10 6.92
N PHE A 42 2.01 19.36 6.47
CA PHE A 42 3.23 20.16 6.30
C PHE A 42 3.43 21.22 7.40
N SER A 43 2.76 21.08 8.55
CA SER A 43 2.85 22.06 9.65
C SER A 43 4.22 22.13 10.31
N ASN A 44 4.91 20.98 10.39
CA ASN A 44 6.18 20.85 11.07
C ASN A 44 7.22 20.14 10.19
N TYR A 45 8.50 20.34 10.50
CA TYR A 45 9.60 19.69 9.76
C TYR A 45 9.51 18.17 9.77
N ILE A 46 9.12 17.58 10.91
CA ILE A 46 9.02 16.12 11.07
C ILE A 46 7.86 15.57 10.23
N SER A 47 6.67 16.18 10.31
CA SER A 47 5.51 15.72 9.52
C SER A 47 5.75 15.88 8.02
N SER A 48 6.39 16.99 7.62
CA SER A 48 6.81 17.23 6.23
C SER A 48 7.80 16.18 5.74
N PHE A 49 8.78 15.80 6.56
CA PHE A 49 9.72 14.73 6.23
C PHE A 49 9.00 13.40 5.97
N PHE A 50 8.09 13.00 6.87
CA PHE A 50 7.29 11.78 6.69
C PHE A 50 6.39 11.85 5.46
N ALA A 51 5.77 13.01 5.19
CA ALA A 51 4.92 13.19 4.01
C ALA A 51 5.73 13.06 2.71
N LEU A 52 6.90 13.68 2.64
CA LEU A 52 7.79 13.59 1.49
C LEU A 52 8.33 12.17 1.29
N ASP A 53 8.77 11.51 2.36
CA ASP A 53 9.23 10.10 2.33
C ASP A 53 8.13 9.16 1.81
N PHE A 54 6.90 9.36 2.28
CA PHE A 54 5.73 8.62 1.81
C PHE A 54 5.44 8.86 0.32
N ILE A 55 5.51 10.10 -0.15
CA ILE A 55 5.30 10.45 -1.56
C ILE A 55 6.35 9.77 -2.44
N ILE A 56 7.63 9.87 -2.08
CA ILE A 56 8.73 9.26 -2.84
C ILE A 56 8.57 7.73 -2.85
N SER A 57 8.32 7.13 -1.69
CA SER A 57 8.08 5.68 -1.56
C SER A 57 6.87 5.21 -2.38
N SER A 58 5.82 6.03 -2.48
CA SER A 58 4.65 5.76 -3.32
C SER A 58 5.02 5.69 -4.81
N PHE A 59 5.83 6.63 -5.31
CA PHE A 59 6.30 6.61 -6.70
C PHE A 59 7.19 5.40 -6.98
N VAL A 60 8.11 5.07 -6.08
CA VAL A 60 8.96 3.88 -6.20
C VAL A 60 8.11 2.61 -6.22
N PHE A 61 7.09 2.54 -5.37
CA PHE A 61 6.15 1.42 -5.35
C PHE A 61 5.39 1.30 -6.67
N TRP A 62 4.88 2.38 -7.25
CA TRP A 62 4.20 2.33 -8.54
C TRP A 62 5.13 1.83 -9.66
N ALA A 63 6.37 2.34 -9.72
CA ALA A 63 7.36 1.85 -10.68
C ALA A 63 7.61 0.34 -10.52
N PHE A 64 7.79 -0.13 -9.27
CA PHE A 64 7.97 -1.54 -8.96
C PHE A 64 6.74 -2.39 -9.32
N LEU A 65 5.54 -1.89 -9.01
CA LEU A 65 4.26 -2.53 -9.30
C LEU A 65 4.08 -2.79 -10.80
N PHE A 66 4.33 -1.78 -11.64
CA PHE A 66 4.22 -1.92 -13.09
C PHE A 66 5.30 -2.83 -13.67
N TRP A 67 6.55 -2.69 -13.21
CA TRP A 67 7.66 -3.50 -13.70
C TRP A 67 7.47 -4.99 -13.38
N GLU A 68 7.26 -5.34 -12.12
CA GLU A 68 7.10 -6.74 -11.69
C GLU A 68 5.73 -7.30 -12.12
N GLY A 69 4.69 -6.46 -12.11
CA GLY A 69 3.36 -6.82 -12.57
C GLY A 69 3.30 -7.22 -14.04
N SER A 70 4.03 -6.48 -14.89
CA SER A 70 4.19 -6.82 -16.31
C SER A 70 4.96 -8.13 -16.49
N ARG A 71 6.07 -8.30 -15.75
CA ARG A 71 6.89 -9.52 -15.77
C ARG A 71 6.08 -10.78 -15.41
N LEU A 72 5.20 -10.69 -14.41
CA LEU A 72 4.39 -11.81 -13.93
C LEU A 72 3.05 -11.98 -14.67
N GLN A 73 2.81 -11.16 -15.69
CA GLN A 73 1.57 -11.13 -16.49
C GLN A 73 0.33 -11.01 -15.58
N MET A 74 0.37 -10.09 -14.62
CA MET A 74 -0.73 -9.85 -13.69
C MET A 74 -1.76 -8.90 -14.33
N ARG A 75 -3.01 -9.36 -14.46
CA ARG A 75 -4.06 -8.66 -15.24
C ARG A 75 -4.70 -7.46 -14.53
N PHE A 76 -4.69 -7.43 -13.20
CA PHE A 76 -5.43 -6.43 -12.40
C PHE A 76 -4.52 -5.52 -11.57
N LEU A 77 -3.44 -4.99 -12.17
CA LEU A 77 -2.49 -4.12 -11.46
C LEU A 77 -3.13 -2.84 -10.92
N TRP A 78 -4.18 -2.35 -11.59
CA TRP A 78 -4.96 -1.18 -11.16
C TRP A 78 -5.56 -1.30 -9.75
N VAL A 79 -5.80 -2.51 -9.23
CA VAL A 79 -6.44 -2.73 -7.93
C VAL A 79 -5.46 -2.31 -6.83
N TYR A 80 -4.17 -2.61 -7.00
CA TYR A 80 -3.15 -2.22 -6.04
C TYR A 80 -2.93 -0.70 -6.03
N VAL A 81 -3.08 -0.04 -7.19
CA VAL A 81 -3.05 1.43 -7.27
C VAL A 81 -4.26 2.03 -6.56
N VAL A 82 -5.46 1.48 -6.79
CA VAL A 82 -6.68 1.93 -6.09
C VAL A 82 -6.54 1.71 -4.58
N CYS A 83 -6.14 0.52 -4.12
CA CYS A 83 -5.92 0.25 -2.71
C CYS A 83 -4.87 1.18 -2.09
N HIS A 84 -3.79 1.48 -2.83
CA HIS A 84 -2.79 2.45 -2.43
C HIS A 84 -3.37 3.87 -2.28
N LEU A 85 -4.25 4.30 -3.18
CA LEU A 85 -4.87 5.62 -3.10
C LEU A 85 -5.96 5.71 -2.01
N THR A 86 -6.69 4.62 -1.75
CA THR A 86 -7.79 4.61 -0.78
C THR A 86 -7.35 4.37 0.65
N VAL A 87 -6.27 3.61 0.86
CA VAL A 87 -5.79 3.23 2.21
C VAL A 87 -4.34 3.65 2.46
N GLY A 88 -3.55 3.82 1.40
CA GLY A 88 -2.14 4.17 1.49
C GLY A 88 -1.22 3.02 1.11
N LEU A 89 0.08 3.33 1.08
CA LEU A 89 1.16 2.39 0.78
C LEU A 89 1.18 1.17 1.71
N SER A 90 0.75 1.37 2.97
CA SER A 90 0.77 0.34 4.01
C SER A 90 -0.15 -0.85 3.72
N LEU A 91 -1.24 -0.67 2.97
CA LEU A 91 -2.07 -1.78 2.48
C LEU A 91 -1.71 -2.20 1.05
N GLY A 92 -1.50 -1.23 0.16
CA GLY A 92 -1.26 -1.49 -1.26
C GLY A 92 -0.04 -2.38 -1.50
N PHE A 93 1.05 -2.13 -0.75
CA PHE A 93 2.30 -2.86 -0.93
C PHE A 93 2.26 -4.31 -0.40
N PRO A 94 1.83 -4.61 0.84
CA PRO A 94 1.74 -5.99 1.32
C PRO A 94 0.72 -6.82 0.53
N LEU A 95 -0.39 -6.21 0.09
CA LEU A 95 -1.38 -6.90 -0.75
C LEU A 95 -0.77 -7.31 -2.10
N PHE A 96 0.02 -6.44 -2.71
CA PHE A 96 0.74 -6.76 -3.94
C PHE A 96 1.73 -7.92 -3.72
N LEU A 97 2.52 -7.87 -2.64
CA LEU A 97 3.47 -8.93 -2.31
C LEU A 97 2.79 -10.28 -2.06
N LEU A 98 1.62 -10.29 -1.41
CA LEU A 98 0.83 -11.50 -1.19
C LEU A 98 0.39 -12.13 -2.53
N MET A 99 -0.15 -11.34 -3.44
CA MET A 99 -0.61 -11.84 -4.75
C MET A 99 0.54 -12.28 -5.63
N ARG A 100 1.65 -11.54 -5.61
CA ARG A 100 2.91 -11.92 -6.24
C ARG A 100 3.40 -13.29 -5.76
N GLN A 101 3.43 -13.50 -4.45
CA GLN A 101 3.87 -14.78 -3.86
C GLN A 101 2.99 -15.95 -4.33
N ARG A 102 1.67 -15.77 -4.36
CA ARG A 102 0.74 -16.79 -4.85
C ARG A 102 0.97 -17.13 -6.33
N LYS A 103 1.25 -16.13 -7.16
CA LYS A 103 1.59 -16.31 -8.58
C LYS A 103 2.90 -17.09 -8.76
N LEU A 104 3.94 -16.76 -8.00
CA LEU A 104 5.23 -17.46 -8.05
C LEU A 104 5.13 -18.92 -7.59
N GLU A 105 4.34 -19.20 -6.54
CA GLU A 105 4.07 -20.57 -6.08
C GLU A 105 3.32 -21.37 -7.16
N SER A 106 2.34 -20.77 -7.86
CA SER A 106 1.61 -21.44 -8.96
C SER A 106 2.51 -21.78 -10.17
N PHE A 107 3.44 -20.90 -10.53
CA PHE A 107 4.40 -21.16 -11.60
C PHE A 107 5.34 -22.31 -11.24
N THR A 108 5.85 -22.33 -10.00
CA THR A 108 6.76 -23.38 -9.53
C THR A 108 6.11 -24.77 -9.49
N GLN A 109 4.79 -24.84 -9.19
CA GLN A 109 4.06 -26.11 -9.22
C GLN A 109 3.85 -26.65 -10.64
N THR A 110 3.66 -25.77 -11.63
CA THR A 110 3.45 -26.18 -13.03
C THR A 110 4.71 -26.81 -13.65
N VAL A 111 5.90 -26.38 -13.23
CA VAL A 111 7.19 -26.88 -13.77
C VAL A 111 7.61 -28.21 -13.13
N LYS A 112 6.99 -28.62 -12.02
CA LYS A 112 7.31 -29.88 -11.31
C LYS A 112 6.44 -31.08 -11.73
N ILE A 113 5.54 -30.91 -12.70
CA ILE A 113 4.65 -31.96 -13.21
C ILE A 113 5.20 -32.50 -14.52
#